data_AF-A0A7Y2CP21-F1
#
_entry.id   AF-A0A7Y2CP21-F1
#
_cell.length_a   1.000
_cell.length_b   1.000
_cell.length_c   1.000
_cell.angle_alpha   90.00
_cell.angle_beta   90.00
_cell.angle_gamma   90.00
#
_symmetry.space_group_name_H-M   'P 1'
#
loop_
_entity.id
_entity.type
_entity.pdbx_description
1 polymer ?
#
loop_
_entity_poly.entity_id
_entity_poly.type
_entity_poly.pdbx_seq_one_letter_code
_entity_poly.pdbx_strand_id
1 'polypeptide(L)'
;MASRISVRTIPPLTGLIAGGLVVCGILLWMFVSRSLLFVAGLGAFGPGLLRELGWLRDHDEFQRQAAHRAGYHAYLIGGFAAILVLSGLEWSAELDESAEWIRFVLLLLWMSWMFSALLSYWGAQRTASLVLMTFGSFWAVFVLATLIGESNPDGEFSEAILGILAGSALVAAFFVPAWTAHRWPRITGIILLLVSAGFAVVFGRKGALQWSTVALTNTLLLVPLMVSGIALVRMKPAHDDEAGEPTHTEEDHEGHSLHGR
;
A
#
# COMPACT_ATOMS: atom_id res chain seq x y z
N MET A 1 -17.62 18.34 -28.00
CA MET A 1 -16.96 17.15 -28.61
C MET A 1 -15.83 16.73 -27.69
N ALA A 2 -16.07 15.79 -26.77
CA ALA A 2 -15.12 15.45 -25.72
C ALA A 2 -13.96 14.61 -26.27
N SER A 3 -12.74 15.15 -26.18
CA SER A 3 -11.50 14.42 -26.43
C SER A 3 -11.39 13.28 -25.41
N ARG A 4 -11.55 12.04 -25.88
CA ARG A 4 -11.26 10.86 -25.06
C ARG A 4 -9.74 10.77 -24.92
N ILE A 5 -9.22 11.30 -23.82
CA ILE A 5 -7.85 11.03 -23.39
C ILE A 5 -7.75 9.52 -23.16
N SER A 6 -7.15 8.83 -24.12
CA SER A 6 -6.81 7.41 -24.00
C SER A 6 -5.68 7.29 -22.99
N VAL A 7 -6.05 7.11 -21.72
CA VAL A 7 -5.11 6.81 -20.65
C VAL A 7 -4.55 5.42 -20.95
N ARG A 8 -3.35 5.35 -21.55
CA ARG A 8 -2.59 4.10 -21.64
C ARG A 8 -2.29 3.65 -20.22
N THR A 9 -2.97 2.59 -19.79
CA THR A 9 -2.84 1.96 -18.46
C THR A 9 -1.66 1.00 -18.35
N ILE A 10 -0.80 0.92 -19.36
CA ILE A 10 0.34 0.00 -19.33
C ILE A 10 1.44 0.64 -18.49
N PRO A 11 1.85 0.01 -17.37
CA PRO A 11 2.94 0.53 -16.55
C PRO A 11 4.22 0.62 -17.39
N PRO A 12 5.08 1.63 -17.16
CA PRO A 12 6.34 1.77 -17.87
C PRO A 12 7.18 0.49 -17.70
N LEU A 13 7.89 0.09 -18.75
CA LEU A 13 8.68 -1.14 -18.81
C LEU A 13 9.67 -1.25 -17.64
N THR A 14 10.22 -0.13 -17.19
CA THR A 14 11.07 -0.03 -15.99
C THR A 14 10.34 -0.46 -14.72
N GLY A 15 9.06 -0.09 -14.56
CA GLY A 15 8.25 -0.51 -13.41
C GLY A 15 7.91 -1.99 -13.44
N LEU A 16 7.70 -2.57 -14.63
CA LEU A 16 7.52 -4.02 -14.81
C LEU A 16 8.78 -4.81 -14.42
N ILE A 17 9.96 -4.37 -14.87
CA ILE A 17 11.24 -5.00 -14.51
C ILE A 17 11.49 -4.89 -13.01
N ALA A 18 11.25 -3.72 -12.43
CA ALA A 18 11.38 -3.48 -10.99
C ALA A 18 10.49 -4.42 -10.17
N GLY A 19 9.21 -4.50 -10.52
CA GLY A 19 8.26 -5.40 -9.89
C GLY A 19 8.68 -6.87 -10.02
N GLY A 20 9.16 -7.27 -11.19
CA GLY A 20 9.71 -8.60 -11.42
C GLY A 20 10.90 -8.92 -10.52
N LEU A 21 11.84 -7.97 -10.35
CA LEU A 21 12.98 -8.12 -9.44
C LEU A 21 12.55 -8.25 -7.98
N VAL A 22 11.54 -7.47 -7.54
CA VAL A 22 11.00 -7.56 -6.18
C VAL A 22 10.42 -8.95 -5.93
N VAL A 23 9.53 -9.42 -6.82
CA VAL A 23 8.91 -10.74 -6.69
C VAL A 23 9.97 -11.85 -6.73
N CYS A 24 10.92 -11.77 -7.66
CA CYS A 24 12.01 -12.74 -7.78
C CYS A 24 12.89 -12.76 -6.51
N GLY A 25 13.25 -11.59 -5.98
CA GLY A 25 14.05 -11.48 -4.76
C GLY A 25 13.35 -12.05 -3.53
N ILE A 26 12.03 -11.85 -3.40
CA ILE A 26 11.24 -12.46 -2.33
C ILE A 26 11.20 -13.98 -2.46
N LEU A 27 10.95 -14.51 -3.67
CA LEU A 27 10.94 -15.95 -3.91
C LEU A 27 12.32 -16.57 -3.63
N LEU A 28 13.39 -15.94 -4.11
CA LEU A 28 14.77 -16.39 -3.85
C LEU A 28 15.12 -16.37 -2.36
N TRP A 29 14.66 -15.34 -1.63
CA TRP A 29 14.80 -15.28 -0.18
C TRP A 29 14.09 -16.45 0.51
N MET A 30 12.88 -16.78 0.08
CA MET A 30 12.10 -17.86 0.68
C MET A 30 12.69 -19.26 0.38
N PHE A 31 13.20 -19.48 -0.83
CA PHE A 31 13.53 -20.83 -1.30
C PHE A 31 15.02 -21.15 -1.41
N VAL A 32 15.90 -20.16 -1.54
CA VAL A 32 17.32 -20.39 -1.85
C VAL A 32 18.23 -19.92 -0.72
N SER A 33 18.27 -18.62 -0.43
CA SER A 33 19.10 -18.10 0.65
C SER A 33 18.60 -16.75 1.16
N ARG A 34 18.74 -16.54 2.47
CA ARG A 34 18.24 -15.33 3.14
C ARG A 34 18.96 -14.06 2.67
N SER A 35 20.21 -14.17 2.22
CA SER A 35 20.97 -13.04 1.68
C SER A 35 20.41 -12.48 0.35
N LEU A 36 19.54 -13.22 -0.34
CA LEU A 36 18.95 -12.79 -1.62
C LEU A 36 17.82 -11.75 -1.45
N LEU A 37 17.45 -11.40 -0.22
CA LEU A 37 16.53 -10.30 0.06
C LEU A 37 17.06 -8.95 -0.47
N PHE A 38 18.38 -8.81 -0.60
CA PHE A 38 19.03 -7.70 -1.30
C PHE A 38 18.50 -7.51 -2.74
N VAL A 39 18.18 -8.58 -3.46
CA VAL A 39 17.64 -8.51 -4.83
C VAL A 39 16.25 -7.87 -4.83
N ALA A 40 15.42 -8.19 -3.83
CA ALA A 40 14.12 -7.55 -3.67
C ALA A 40 14.29 -6.06 -3.36
N GLY A 41 15.27 -5.71 -2.52
CA GLY A 41 15.73 -4.34 -2.33
C GLY A 41 16.09 -3.66 -3.65
N LEU A 42 16.98 -4.27 -4.43
CA LEU A 42 17.42 -3.69 -5.69
C LEU A 42 16.27 -3.47 -6.69
N GLY A 43 15.25 -4.34 -6.69
CA GLY A 43 14.03 -4.13 -7.44
C GLY A 43 13.20 -2.94 -6.96
N ALA A 44 13.02 -2.81 -5.64
CA ALA A 44 12.21 -1.75 -5.04
C ALA A 44 12.87 -0.37 -5.15
N PHE A 45 14.19 -0.31 -5.02
CA PHE A 45 14.97 0.92 -4.95
C PHE A 45 15.70 1.27 -6.26
N GLY A 46 16.00 0.27 -7.09
CA GLY A 46 16.78 0.41 -8.33
C GLY A 46 16.23 1.44 -9.31
N PRO A 47 14.93 1.45 -9.66
CA PRO A 47 14.37 2.44 -10.57
C PRO A 47 14.53 3.87 -10.07
N GLY A 48 14.48 4.06 -8.75
CA GLY A 48 14.68 5.36 -8.14
C GLY A 48 16.12 5.83 -8.13
N LEU A 49 17.04 4.94 -7.78
CA LEU A 49 18.47 5.22 -7.89
C LEU A 49 18.88 5.52 -9.34
N LEU A 50 18.36 4.78 -10.32
CA LEU A 50 18.67 5.01 -11.73
C LEU A 50 18.11 6.34 -12.25
N ARG A 51 16.98 6.80 -11.72
CA ARG A 51 16.40 8.12 -12.04
C ARG A 51 17.20 9.24 -11.39
N GLU A 52 17.68 9.05 -10.16
CA GLU A 52 18.52 10.01 -9.45
C GLU A 52 19.92 10.16 -10.05
N LEU A 53 20.49 9.05 -10.52
CA LEU A 53 21.76 9.04 -11.26
C LEU A 53 21.64 9.66 -12.67
N GLY A 54 20.44 10.12 -13.06
CA GLY A 54 20.19 10.74 -14.37
C GLY A 54 20.22 9.75 -15.53
N TRP A 55 20.23 8.45 -15.25
CA TRP A 55 20.27 7.41 -16.29
C TRP A 55 18.91 7.18 -16.95
N LEU A 56 17.83 7.39 -16.19
CA LEU A 56 16.46 7.45 -16.70
C LEU A 56 16.02 8.91 -16.88
N ARG A 57 16.14 9.43 -18.10
CA ARG A 57 15.52 10.70 -18.51
C ARG A 57 14.05 10.47 -18.80
N ASP A 58 13.21 10.71 -17.79
CA ASP A 58 11.75 10.71 -17.95
C ASP A 58 11.28 12.17 -17.95
N HIS A 59 10.68 12.61 -19.06
CA HIS A 59 10.43 14.04 -19.33
C HIS A 59 9.05 14.56 -18.87
N ASP A 60 8.23 13.74 -18.21
CA ASP A 60 6.79 14.03 -18.09
C ASP A 60 6.31 14.60 -16.73
N GLU A 61 7.19 14.96 -15.78
CA GLU A 61 6.76 15.25 -14.38
C GLU A 61 7.25 16.57 -13.75
N PHE A 62 7.72 17.54 -14.53
CA PHE A 62 8.31 18.78 -14.00
C PHE A 62 7.36 19.69 -13.16
N GLN A 63 6.07 19.39 -13.02
CA GLN A 63 5.17 20.09 -12.07
C GLN A 63 4.84 19.31 -10.78
N ARG A 64 5.24 18.04 -10.65
CA ARG A 64 4.99 17.22 -9.43
C ARG A 64 6.22 17.13 -8.50
N GLN A 65 7.39 17.59 -8.96
CA GLN A 65 8.71 17.16 -8.48
C GLN A 65 9.39 18.01 -7.39
N ALA A 66 8.99 19.26 -7.12
CA ALA A 66 9.75 20.08 -6.16
C ALA A 66 9.52 19.72 -4.69
N ALA A 67 8.28 19.38 -4.29
CA ALA A 67 7.97 18.93 -2.93
C ALA A 67 8.16 17.41 -2.74
N HIS A 68 8.13 16.62 -3.82
CA HIS A 68 8.37 15.18 -3.80
C HIS A 68 9.85 14.79 -3.64
N ARG A 69 10.80 15.62 -4.10
CA ARG A 69 12.23 15.27 -4.12
C ARG A 69 12.82 15.01 -2.72
N ALA A 70 12.53 15.84 -1.72
CA ALA A 70 13.10 15.64 -0.37
C ALA A 70 12.57 14.35 0.29
N GLY A 71 11.27 14.07 0.13
CA GLY A 71 10.66 12.83 0.59
C GLY A 71 11.17 11.60 -0.15
N TYR A 72 11.45 11.74 -1.45
CA TYR A 72 12.00 10.67 -2.31
C TYR A 72 13.46 10.32 -2.00
N HIS A 73 14.29 11.31 -1.70
CA HIS A 73 15.68 11.08 -1.29
C HIS A 73 15.76 10.46 0.11
N ALA A 74 14.96 10.95 1.06
CA ALA A 74 14.81 10.30 2.36
C ALA A 74 14.28 8.86 2.19
N TYR A 75 13.39 8.64 1.21
CA TYR A 75 12.85 7.34 0.82
C TYR A 75 13.94 6.36 0.35
N LEU A 76 14.84 6.79 -0.55
CA LEU A 76 15.92 5.95 -1.07
C LEU A 76 16.97 5.66 0.01
N ILE A 77 17.41 6.69 0.72
CA ILE A 77 18.50 6.56 1.70
C ILE A 77 18.04 5.73 2.90
N GLY A 78 16.84 5.98 3.42
CA GLY A 78 16.32 5.27 4.59
C GLY A 78 16.03 3.80 4.33
N GLY A 79 15.38 3.47 3.20
CA GLY A 79 15.10 2.08 2.84
C GLY A 79 16.34 1.29 2.43
N PHE A 80 17.29 1.91 1.73
CA PHE A 80 18.57 1.29 1.39
C PHE A 80 19.42 1.04 2.64
N ALA A 81 19.51 2.01 3.56
CA ALA A 81 20.20 1.84 4.83
C ALA A 81 19.55 0.74 5.68
N ALA A 82 18.22 0.69 5.74
CA ALA A 82 17.49 -0.37 6.44
C ALA A 82 17.83 -1.77 5.92
N ILE A 83 17.88 -1.94 4.59
CA ILE A 83 18.24 -3.22 3.97
C ILE A 83 19.70 -3.56 4.23
N LEU A 84 20.63 -2.61 4.08
CA LEU A 84 22.05 -2.84 4.37
C LEU A 84 22.28 -3.23 5.83
N VAL A 85 21.58 -2.59 6.76
CA VAL A 85 21.63 -2.92 8.18
C VAL A 85 21.06 -4.32 8.41
N LEU A 86 19.91 -4.66 7.82
CA LEU A 86 19.32 -6.01 7.95
C LEU A 86 20.24 -7.09 7.40
N SER A 87 20.76 -6.89 6.19
CA SER A 87 21.65 -7.85 5.52
C SER A 87 22.99 -7.98 6.24
N GLY A 88 23.53 -6.88 6.79
CA GLY A 88 24.75 -6.91 7.59
C GLY A 88 24.57 -7.63 8.93
N LEU A 89 23.45 -7.36 9.61
CA LEU A 89 23.09 -8.02 10.87
C LEU A 89 22.86 -9.52 10.68
N GLU A 90 22.23 -9.94 9.59
CA GLU A 90 22.05 -11.37 9.27
C GLU A 90 23.34 -12.08 8.87
N TRP A 91 24.31 -11.35 8.31
CA TRP A 91 25.62 -11.91 7.95
C TRP A 91 26.47 -12.22 9.19
N SER A 92 26.35 -11.40 10.26
CA SER A 92 26.95 -11.70 11.56
C SER A 92 26.05 -12.65 12.35
N ALA A 93 26.18 -13.95 12.05
CA ALA A 93 25.39 -15.01 12.65
C ALA A 93 25.65 -15.19 14.16
N GLU A 94 25.08 -14.32 15.00
CA GLU A 94 24.99 -14.51 16.46
C GLU A 94 23.95 -13.57 17.11
N LEU A 95 22.85 -13.30 16.42
CA LEU A 95 21.80 -12.45 16.98
C LEU A 95 20.77 -13.29 17.74
N ASP A 96 20.90 -13.20 19.06
CA ASP A 96 20.02 -13.69 20.14
C ASP A 96 18.56 -13.18 20.00
N GLU A 97 17.66 -13.49 20.93
CA GLU A 97 16.24 -13.04 21.01
C GLU A 97 15.99 -11.55 20.63
N SER A 98 16.99 -10.68 20.78
CA SER A 98 16.96 -9.27 20.37
C SER A 98 16.89 -9.03 18.85
N ALA A 99 17.26 -10.00 18.02
CA ALA A 99 17.18 -9.94 16.55
C ALA A 99 15.75 -9.80 16.05
N GLU A 100 14.80 -10.46 16.71
CA GLU A 100 13.40 -10.44 16.30
C GLU A 100 12.78 -9.05 16.44
N TRP A 101 13.14 -8.33 17.50
CA TRP A 101 12.70 -6.94 17.72
C TRP A 101 13.24 -5.98 16.68
N ILE A 102 14.51 -6.13 16.32
CA ILE A 102 15.14 -5.31 15.29
C ILE A 102 14.48 -5.57 13.93
N ARG A 103 14.26 -6.84 13.57
CA ARG A 103 13.53 -7.23 12.36
C ARG A 103 12.10 -6.69 12.34
N PHE A 104 11.40 -6.77 13.47
CA PHE A 104 10.04 -6.26 13.60
C PHE A 104 9.97 -4.75 13.43
N VAL A 105 10.86 -4.00 14.09
CA VAL A 105 10.95 -2.54 13.95
C VAL A 105 11.30 -2.15 12.52
N LEU A 106 12.23 -2.86 11.86
CA LEU A 106 12.57 -2.63 10.47
C LEU A 106 11.42 -2.96 9.51
N LEU A 107 10.65 -4.01 9.79
CA LEU A 107 9.48 -4.38 9.00
C LEU A 107 8.34 -3.36 9.20
N LEU A 108 8.15 -2.85 10.42
CA LEU A 108 7.25 -1.73 10.74
C LEU A 108 7.64 -0.45 10.00
N LEU A 109 8.94 -0.13 10.03
CA LEU A 109 9.50 1.03 9.35
C LEU A 109 9.30 0.89 7.84
N TRP A 110 9.57 -0.30 7.29
CA TRP A 110 9.44 -0.60 5.87
C TRP A 110 7.98 -0.61 5.40
N MET A 111 7.06 -1.17 6.20
CA MET A 111 5.62 -1.10 5.94
C MET A 111 5.14 0.35 5.97
N SER A 112 5.39 1.09 7.06
CA SER A 112 4.99 2.51 7.20
C SER A 112 5.52 3.37 6.05
N TRP A 113 6.74 3.07 5.61
CA TRP A 113 7.38 3.69 4.46
C TRP A 113 6.74 3.32 3.12
N MET A 114 6.43 2.04 2.88
CA MET A 114 5.72 1.57 1.68
C MET A 114 4.33 2.21 1.57
N PHE A 115 3.63 2.32 2.70
CA PHE A 115 2.36 3.02 2.82
C PHE A 115 2.47 4.50 2.44
N SER A 116 3.50 5.20 2.93
CA SER A 116 3.74 6.60 2.59
C SER A 116 3.98 6.82 1.09
N ALA A 117 4.72 5.92 0.44
CA ALA A 117 5.03 6.02 -0.99
C ALA A 117 3.81 5.68 -1.87
N LEU A 118 3.06 4.64 -1.50
CA LEU A 118 1.84 4.26 -2.21
C LEU A 118 0.78 5.37 -2.15
N LEU A 119 0.66 6.08 -1.02
CA LEU A 119 -0.35 7.13 -0.82
C LEU A 119 -0.05 8.41 -1.61
N SER A 120 1.22 8.70 -1.93
CA SER A 120 1.59 9.92 -2.65
C SER A 120 1.34 9.83 -4.16
N TYR A 121 1.43 8.63 -4.75
CA TYR A 121 1.48 8.48 -6.21
C TYR A 121 0.09 8.28 -6.86
N TRP A 122 -0.81 7.53 -6.22
CA TRP A 122 -2.04 7.01 -6.86
C TRP A 122 -3.34 7.70 -6.44
N GLY A 123 -3.27 8.67 -5.52
CA GLY A 123 -4.44 9.28 -4.88
C GLY A 123 -5.02 8.37 -3.78
N ALA A 124 -5.40 8.96 -2.64
CA ALA A 124 -5.68 8.21 -1.41
C ALA A 124 -6.72 7.09 -1.58
N GLN A 125 -7.73 7.27 -2.45
CA GLN A 125 -8.75 6.26 -2.72
C GLN A 125 -8.20 5.02 -3.42
N ARG A 126 -7.43 5.22 -4.49
CA ARG A 126 -6.86 4.12 -5.28
C ARG A 126 -5.79 3.39 -4.50
N THR A 127 -5.00 4.13 -3.72
CA THR A 127 -4.03 3.54 -2.80
C THR A 127 -4.69 2.69 -1.73
N ALA A 128 -5.70 3.22 -1.03
CA ALA A 128 -6.40 2.48 0.00
C ALA A 128 -7.01 1.19 -0.57
N SER A 129 -7.65 1.26 -1.74
CA SER A 129 -8.18 0.10 -2.46
C SER A 129 -7.09 -0.94 -2.78
N LEU A 130 -5.96 -0.51 -3.35
CA LEU A 130 -4.83 -1.39 -3.68
C LEU A 130 -4.23 -2.06 -2.44
N VAL A 131 -3.96 -1.29 -1.39
CA VAL A 131 -3.50 -1.81 -0.10
C VAL A 131 -4.42 -2.91 0.39
N LEU A 132 -5.73 -2.61 0.45
CA LEU A 132 -6.72 -3.54 0.98
C LEU A 132 -6.80 -4.80 0.12
N MET A 133 -6.70 -4.69 -1.20
CA MET A 133 -6.62 -5.86 -2.10
C MET A 133 -5.35 -6.68 -1.89
N THR A 134 -4.19 -6.04 -1.72
CA THR A 134 -2.92 -6.73 -1.51
C THR A 134 -2.93 -7.47 -0.17
N PHE A 135 -3.34 -6.80 0.91
CA PHE A 135 -3.46 -7.43 2.23
C PHE A 135 -4.55 -8.51 2.24
N GLY A 136 -5.70 -8.28 1.62
CA GLY A 136 -6.77 -9.28 1.49
C GLY A 136 -6.28 -10.53 0.74
N SER A 137 -5.54 -10.34 -0.35
CA SER A 137 -4.93 -11.45 -1.13
C SER A 137 -3.90 -12.21 -0.31
N PHE A 138 -3.03 -11.50 0.42
CA PHE A 138 -2.04 -12.10 1.30
C PHE A 138 -2.69 -12.99 2.37
N TRP A 139 -3.74 -12.49 3.04
CA TRP A 139 -4.49 -13.28 4.02
C TRP A 139 -5.25 -14.45 3.38
N ALA A 140 -5.77 -14.29 2.16
CA ALA A 140 -6.43 -15.37 1.43
C ALA A 140 -5.49 -16.53 1.14
N VAL A 141 -4.23 -16.25 0.78
CA VAL A 141 -3.20 -17.29 0.60
C VAL A 141 -2.93 -18.02 1.92
N PHE A 142 -2.88 -17.32 3.06
CA PHE A 142 -2.72 -17.96 4.37
C PHE A 142 -3.89 -18.88 4.70
N VAL A 143 -5.14 -18.42 4.51
CA VAL A 143 -6.34 -19.24 4.74
C VAL A 143 -6.33 -20.48 3.86
N LEU A 144 -5.94 -20.34 2.59
CA LEU A 144 -5.83 -21.46 1.66
C LEU A 144 -4.70 -22.43 2.04
N ALA A 145 -3.56 -21.90 2.51
CA ALA A 145 -2.46 -22.71 2.99
C ALA A 145 -2.83 -23.52 4.24
N THR A 146 -3.57 -22.92 5.18
CA THR A 146 -4.12 -23.62 6.35
C THR A 146 -5.05 -24.74 5.90
N LEU A 147 -5.97 -24.47 4.96
CA LEU A 147 -6.88 -25.47 4.43
C LEU A 147 -6.16 -26.67 3.81
N ILE A 148 -5.03 -26.44 3.14
CA ILE A 148 -4.22 -27.50 2.51
C ILE A 148 -3.36 -28.24 3.55
N GLY A 149 -2.80 -27.52 4.52
CA GLY A 149 -1.91 -28.07 5.55
C GLY A 149 -2.63 -28.93 6.58
N GLU A 150 -3.89 -28.61 6.90
CA GLU A 150 -4.69 -29.26 7.93
C GLU A 150 -5.37 -30.55 7.42
N SER A 151 -4.60 -31.39 6.74
CA SER A 151 -5.02 -32.69 6.20
C SER A 151 -4.97 -33.82 7.25
N ASN A 152 -5.05 -33.48 8.54
CA ASN A 152 -5.13 -34.50 9.60
C ASN A 152 -6.54 -35.12 9.60
N PRO A 153 -6.68 -36.43 9.34
CA PRO A 153 -7.98 -37.10 9.24
C PRO A 153 -8.72 -37.21 10.57
N ASP A 154 -8.05 -36.92 11.68
CA ASP A 154 -8.57 -37.12 13.05
C ASP A 154 -9.17 -35.83 13.67
N GLY A 155 -9.07 -34.69 12.97
CA GLY A 155 -9.59 -33.41 13.45
C GLY A 155 -11.12 -33.37 13.42
N GLU A 156 -11.74 -32.91 14.52
CA GLU A 156 -13.19 -32.68 14.56
C GLU A 156 -13.60 -31.70 13.45
N PHE A 157 -14.43 -32.16 12.51
CA PHE A 157 -14.93 -31.38 11.37
C PHE A 157 -15.48 -30.00 11.74
N SER A 158 -15.96 -29.83 12.98
CA SER A 158 -16.49 -28.57 13.50
C SER A 158 -15.43 -27.46 13.62
N GLU A 159 -14.21 -27.80 14.06
CA GLU A 159 -13.12 -26.84 14.24
C GLU A 159 -12.58 -26.36 12.89
N ALA A 160 -12.48 -27.26 11.92
CA ALA A 160 -12.06 -26.94 10.56
C ALA A 160 -13.03 -25.95 9.89
N ILE A 161 -14.36 -26.16 10.02
CA ILE A 161 -15.35 -25.21 9.48
C ILE A 161 -15.23 -23.85 10.15
N LEU A 162 -15.08 -23.80 11.47
CA LEU A 162 -14.94 -22.54 12.20
C LEU A 162 -13.68 -21.79 11.79
N GLY A 163 -12.57 -22.49 11.59
CA GLY A 163 -11.32 -21.92 11.08
C GLY A 163 -11.48 -21.32 9.68
N ILE A 164 -12.14 -22.04 8.76
CA ILE A 164 -12.42 -21.56 7.39
C ILE A 164 -13.34 -20.34 7.42
N LEU A 165 -14.39 -20.36 8.23
CA LEU A 165 -15.33 -19.24 8.36
C LEU A 165 -14.63 -18.00 8.93
N ALA A 166 -13.83 -18.17 9.99
CA ALA A 166 -13.05 -17.08 10.58
C ALA A 166 -12.02 -16.51 9.60
N GLY A 167 -11.30 -17.37 8.89
CA GLY A 167 -10.36 -16.98 7.85
C GLY A 167 -11.03 -16.25 6.68
N SER A 168 -12.17 -16.75 6.21
CA SER A 168 -12.94 -16.13 5.13
C SER A 168 -13.51 -14.77 5.55
N ALA A 169 -13.99 -14.65 6.79
CA ALA A 169 -14.45 -13.38 7.35
C ALA A 169 -13.32 -12.35 7.43
N LEU A 170 -12.12 -12.77 7.83
CA LEU A 170 -10.93 -11.91 7.83
C LEU A 170 -10.62 -11.40 6.43
N VAL A 171 -10.58 -12.29 5.42
CA VAL A 171 -10.32 -11.91 4.03
C VAL A 171 -11.39 -10.96 3.48
N ALA A 172 -12.67 -11.25 3.77
CA ALA A 172 -13.79 -10.40 3.37
C ALA A 172 -13.69 -8.98 3.97
N ALA A 173 -13.18 -8.85 5.21
CA ALA A 173 -12.96 -7.57 5.86
C ALA A 173 -11.93 -6.67 5.14
N PHE A 174 -11.12 -7.21 4.22
CA PHE A 174 -10.23 -6.43 3.36
C PHE A 174 -10.85 -6.15 1.98
N PHE A 175 -11.42 -7.16 1.32
CA PHE A 175 -11.97 -7.01 -0.03
C PHE A 175 -13.24 -6.15 -0.09
N VAL A 176 -14.14 -6.27 0.89
CA VAL A 176 -15.37 -5.48 0.92
C VAL A 176 -15.06 -3.99 1.06
N PRO A 177 -14.16 -3.54 1.97
CA PRO A 177 -13.69 -2.17 1.98
C PRO A 177 -12.94 -1.75 0.72
N ALA A 178 -12.11 -2.61 0.13
CA ALA A 178 -11.41 -2.28 -1.12
C ALA A 178 -12.40 -1.91 -2.25
N TRP A 179 -13.47 -2.70 -2.38
CA TRP A 179 -14.51 -2.46 -3.37
C TRP A 179 -15.39 -1.25 -3.03
N THR A 180 -15.84 -1.13 -1.77
CA THR A 180 -16.69 -0.01 -1.34
C THR A 180 -15.97 1.33 -1.32
N ALA A 181 -14.64 1.34 -1.13
CA ALA A 181 -13.82 2.55 -1.16
C ALA A 181 -13.98 3.33 -2.47
N HIS A 182 -14.28 2.65 -3.59
CA HIS A 182 -14.55 3.29 -4.87
C HIS A 182 -15.89 4.03 -4.92
N ARG A 183 -16.92 3.55 -4.20
CA ARG A 183 -18.27 4.11 -4.25
C ARG A 183 -18.55 5.10 -3.13
N TRP A 184 -18.06 4.82 -1.91
CA TRP A 184 -18.34 5.61 -0.71
C TRP A 184 -17.10 5.76 0.18
N PRO A 185 -16.05 6.49 -0.28
CA PRO A 185 -14.75 6.52 0.39
C PRO A 185 -14.87 6.89 1.87
N ARG A 186 -15.65 7.91 2.22
CA ARG A 186 -15.82 8.35 3.62
C ARG A 186 -16.46 7.30 4.52
N ILE A 187 -17.53 6.67 4.06
CA ILE A 187 -18.26 5.65 4.83
C ILE A 187 -17.33 4.45 5.03
N THR A 188 -16.66 4.00 3.97
CA THR A 188 -15.66 2.94 4.04
C THR A 188 -14.54 3.30 5.01
N GLY A 189 -14.06 4.54 5.00
CA GLY A 189 -13.04 5.01 5.93
C GLY A 189 -13.46 4.93 7.40
N ILE A 190 -14.70 5.34 7.72
CA ILE A 190 -15.26 5.23 9.08
C ILE A 190 -15.39 3.76 9.50
N ILE A 191 -15.90 2.91 8.60
CA ILE A 191 -16.05 1.46 8.86
C ILE A 191 -14.68 0.84 9.15
N LEU A 192 -13.64 1.17 8.38
CA LEU A 192 -12.28 0.67 8.60
C LEU A 192 -11.73 1.08 9.97
N LEU A 193 -11.99 2.31 10.43
CA LEU A 193 -11.59 2.76 11.75
C LEU A 193 -12.32 2.03 12.87
N LEU A 194 -13.63 1.79 12.71
CA LEU A 194 -14.41 1.01 13.67
C LEU A 194 -13.95 -0.44 13.74
N VAL A 195 -13.69 -1.07 12.60
CA VAL A 195 -13.15 -2.44 12.51
C VAL A 195 -11.77 -2.51 13.15
N SER A 196 -10.89 -1.55 12.87
CA SER A 196 -9.56 -1.42 13.47
C SER A 196 -9.65 -1.31 15.00
N ALA A 197 -10.53 -0.43 15.52
CA ALA A 197 -10.77 -0.29 16.96
C ALA A 197 -11.30 -1.59 17.58
N GLY A 198 -12.22 -2.30 16.89
CA GLY A 198 -12.72 -3.60 17.31
C GLY A 198 -11.61 -4.63 17.45
N PHE A 199 -10.71 -4.72 16.46
CA PHE A 199 -9.55 -5.60 16.53
C PHE A 199 -8.61 -5.25 17.69
N ALA A 200 -8.32 -3.96 17.92
CA ALA A 200 -7.51 -3.55 19.08
C ALA A 200 -8.12 -3.98 20.41
N VAL A 201 -9.45 -3.91 20.55
CA VAL A 201 -10.14 -4.35 21.77
C VAL A 201 -10.07 -5.87 21.93
N VAL A 202 -10.29 -6.63 20.85
CA VAL A 202 -10.28 -8.10 20.90
C VAL A 202 -8.87 -8.62 21.19
N PHE A 203 -7.86 -8.16 20.45
CA PHE A 203 -6.46 -8.60 20.61
C PHE A 203 -5.75 -7.94 21.80
N GLY A 204 -6.25 -6.82 22.30
CA GLY A 204 -5.70 -6.13 23.48
C GLY A 204 -6.11 -6.76 24.82
N ARG A 205 -7.06 -7.70 24.84
CA ARG A 205 -7.43 -8.44 26.06
C ARG A 205 -6.26 -9.35 26.46
N LYS A 206 -5.50 -8.91 27.47
CA LYS A 206 -4.36 -9.63 28.06
C LYS A 206 -4.77 -11.06 28.43
N GLY A 207 -4.08 -12.06 27.88
CA GLY A 207 -4.17 -13.45 28.34
C GLY A 207 -4.27 -14.53 27.25
N ALA A 208 -4.57 -14.18 25.99
CA ALA A 208 -4.82 -15.17 24.95
C ALA A 208 -3.61 -15.51 24.05
N LEU A 209 -2.62 -14.62 23.91
CA LEU A 209 -1.50 -14.78 22.99
C LEU A 209 -0.19 -14.23 23.56
N GLN A 210 0.93 -14.77 23.09
CA GLN A 210 2.25 -14.19 23.35
C GLN A 210 2.30 -12.74 22.86
N TRP A 211 2.97 -11.87 23.62
CA TRP A 211 3.00 -10.43 23.35
C TRP A 211 3.61 -10.11 21.97
N SER A 212 4.59 -10.89 21.52
CA SER A 212 5.17 -10.80 20.18
C SER A 212 4.14 -11.06 19.08
N THR A 213 3.32 -12.10 19.21
CA THR A 213 2.23 -12.40 18.26
C THR A 213 1.17 -11.30 18.27
N VAL A 214 0.77 -10.81 19.44
CA VAL A 214 -0.18 -9.70 19.56
C VAL A 214 0.37 -8.44 18.89
N ALA A 215 1.63 -8.09 19.13
CA ALA A 215 2.28 -6.95 18.51
C ALA A 215 2.37 -7.12 16.99
N LEU A 216 2.75 -8.30 16.51
CA LEU A 216 2.86 -8.61 15.08
C LEU A 216 1.49 -8.54 14.38
N THR A 217 0.48 -9.22 14.93
CA THR A 217 -0.87 -9.22 14.39
C THR A 217 -1.47 -7.82 14.41
N ASN A 218 -1.35 -7.07 15.52
CA ASN A 218 -1.83 -5.70 15.57
C ASN A 218 -1.11 -4.82 14.54
N THR A 219 0.20 -4.90 14.43
CA THR A 219 0.95 -4.13 13.45
C THR A 219 0.52 -4.46 12.01
N LEU A 220 0.47 -5.73 11.65
CA LEU A 220 0.18 -6.16 10.27
C LEU A 220 -1.28 -5.97 9.89
N LEU A 221 -2.19 -5.90 10.87
CA LEU A 221 -3.63 -5.88 10.64
C LEU A 221 -4.23 -4.50 10.96
N LEU A 222 -3.95 -3.93 12.13
CA LEU A 222 -4.50 -2.62 12.51
C LEU A 222 -3.91 -1.48 11.69
N VAL A 223 -2.59 -1.44 11.50
CA VAL A 223 -1.93 -0.26 10.90
C VAL A 223 -2.44 -0.02 9.47
N PRO A 224 -2.49 -1.02 8.56
CA PRO A 224 -3.05 -0.83 7.22
C PRO A 224 -4.50 -0.35 7.22
N LEU A 225 -5.35 -0.94 8.08
CA LEU A 225 -6.76 -0.59 8.19
C LEU A 225 -6.94 0.84 8.71
N MET A 226 -6.19 1.22 9.74
CA MET A 226 -6.26 2.54 10.35
C MET A 226 -5.76 3.63 9.41
N VAL A 227 -4.60 3.42 8.78
CA VAL A 227 -4.03 4.37 7.82
C VAL A 227 -4.95 4.55 6.62
N SER A 228 -5.48 3.45 6.06
CA SER A 228 -6.44 3.52 4.95
C SER A 228 -7.74 4.21 5.36
N GLY A 229 -8.22 3.94 6.58
CA GLY A 229 -9.40 4.59 7.16
C GLY A 229 -9.23 6.10 7.28
N ILE A 230 -8.14 6.56 7.89
CA ILE A 230 -7.81 7.99 8.03
C ILE A 230 -7.70 8.66 6.65
N ALA A 231 -7.01 8.02 5.71
CA ALA A 231 -6.80 8.54 4.37
C ALA A 231 -8.14 8.75 3.62
N LEU A 232 -9.04 7.77 3.72
CA LEU A 232 -10.37 7.82 3.09
C LEU A 232 -11.31 8.84 3.74
N VAL A 233 -11.28 8.99 5.08
CA VAL A 233 -12.10 9.99 5.80
C VAL A 233 -11.69 11.41 5.43
N ARG A 234 -10.40 11.66 5.21
CA ARG A 234 -9.87 12.99 4.87
C ARG A 234 -10.15 13.42 3.42
N MET A 235 -10.66 12.55 2.56
CA MET A 235 -11.01 12.94 1.19
C MET A 235 -12.18 13.93 1.17
N LYS A 236 -12.00 15.06 0.48
CA LYS A 236 -13.06 16.03 0.18
C LYS A 236 -13.97 15.41 -0.90
N PRO A 237 -15.31 15.57 -0.83
CA PRO A 237 -16.19 15.07 -1.88
C PRO A 237 -15.87 15.86 -3.14
N ALA A 238 -15.74 15.20 -4.28
CA ALA A 238 -15.43 15.85 -5.56
C ALA A 238 -16.60 16.69 -6.11
N HIS A 239 -17.52 17.16 -5.25
CA HIS A 239 -18.84 17.58 -5.69
C HIS A 239 -19.02 19.08 -5.95
N ASP A 240 -18.02 19.93 -5.71
CA ASP A 240 -18.25 21.38 -5.72
C ASP A 240 -17.45 22.17 -6.77
N ASP A 241 -16.50 21.55 -7.49
CA ASP A 241 -15.62 22.30 -8.40
C ASP A 241 -16.10 22.30 -9.87
N GLU A 242 -17.13 21.52 -10.25
CA GLU A 242 -17.72 21.54 -11.61
C GLU A 242 -19.05 22.31 -11.68
N ALA A 243 -19.63 22.76 -10.56
CA ALA A 243 -20.92 23.47 -10.54
C ALA A 243 -20.80 25.00 -10.69
N GLY A 244 -19.60 25.51 -10.95
CA GLY A 244 -19.33 26.95 -10.95
C GLY A 244 -18.21 27.33 -11.91
N GLU A 245 -18.13 26.72 -13.09
CA GLU A 245 -17.58 27.48 -14.22
C GLU A 245 -18.65 28.54 -14.51
N PRO A 246 -18.45 29.83 -14.14
CA PRO A 246 -19.35 30.87 -14.60
C PRO A 246 -19.27 30.75 -16.12
N THR A 247 -20.38 30.38 -16.73
CA THR A 247 -20.61 30.69 -18.13
C THR A 247 -20.23 32.15 -18.25
N HIS A 248 -19.04 32.41 -18.80
CA HIS A 248 -18.68 33.68 -19.38
C HIS A 248 -19.82 33.91 -20.36
N THR A 249 -20.82 34.63 -19.86
CA THR A 249 -21.84 35.27 -20.65
C THR A 249 -20.97 36.21 -21.44
N GLU A 250 -20.68 35.75 -22.65
CA GLU A 250 -20.16 36.52 -23.76
C GLU A 250 -21.03 37.77 -23.76
N GLU A 251 -20.58 38.82 -23.06
CA GLU A 251 -21.12 40.15 -23.20
C GLU A 251 -20.81 40.48 -24.64
N ASP A 252 -21.85 40.30 -25.46
CA ASP A 252 -22.05 40.96 -26.73
C ASP A 252 -21.62 42.42 -26.57
N HIS A 253 -20.37 42.70 -26.94
CA HIS A 253 -19.99 44.03 -27.38
C HIS A 253 -20.59 44.25 -28.78
N GLU A 254 -21.93 44.35 -28.79
CA GLU A 254 -22.62 45.26 -29.68
C GLU A 254 -22.11 46.67 -29.39
N GLY A 255 -21.58 47.35 -30.41
CA GLY A 255 -21.40 48.79 -30.37
C GLY A 255 -20.03 49.28 -30.83
N HIS A 256 -19.85 49.42 -32.14
CA HIS A 256 -19.93 50.77 -32.73
C HIS A 256 -19.80 50.71 -34.25
N SER A 257 -20.94 50.86 -34.90
CA SER A 257 -21.04 51.54 -36.18
C SER A 257 -20.59 53.00 -36.00
N LEU A 258 -19.59 53.43 -36.76
CA LEU A 258 -19.38 54.84 -37.04
C LEU A 258 -19.17 55.02 -38.55
N HIS A 259 -20.22 55.56 -39.15
CA HIS A 259 -20.20 56.35 -40.38
C HIS A 259 -19.03 57.33 -40.41
N GLY A 260 -18.43 57.50 -41.59
CA GLY A 260 -17.54 58.63 -41.85
C GLY A 260 -16.94 58.66 -43.25
N ARG A 261 -17.80 58.94 -44.24
CA ARG A 261 -17.54 59.55 -45.58
C ARG A 261 -16.32 59.13 -46.41
#